data_AF-A0A2V5TIX5-F1
#
_entry.id   AF-A0A2V5TIX5-F1
#
_cell.length_a   1.000
_cell.length_b   1.000
_cell.length_c   1.000
_cell.angle_alpha   90.00
_cell.angle_beta   90.00
_cell.angle_gamma   90.00
#
_symmetry.space_group_name_H-M   'P 1'
#
loop_
_entity.id
_entity.type
_entity.pdbx_description
1 polymer ?
#
loop_
_entity_poly.entity_id
_entity_poly.type
_entity_poly.pdbx_seq_one_letter_code
_entity_poly.pdbx_strand_id
1 'polypeptide(L)'
;MPGSSGASWFVLNDIPPDYQFTPPSGGTIHGNATLTLTIGGDLTIAGDALIDIENQRNLLFTGPIGGTIDSDATLNITAANISVGGELDALMDNFNNGSGSGSGGSIGGNAAINLNLSGNLTTTGSDPNSGGIPGDAYFLIRNGSFVEGSPGGFIGGDATIDLNIVNASIAGLFDVEIDNFSGGTIGGNATIDVTAGSLTANSLLTQIDNSNGGVMNGNATINMNVSGTATVTNDATVQILGSDGAAAAAINFNGGSYDAGGTFLAFTDGDGTITFNNASAHADVLKVGALGTNGVLNIGGGTLSADTTLELYASGSNGQLNFVSNVTLGGNSAKILAADSVTIFDNVVVTIGGKAPADVYTNNANYTGFGGNETTTGTFAGAGANDPQPLSNAPPFGPSSPAPTPTKSRVGINVSDSGQLLALLDGAVPGPVGKITIPASKIASNWRNSSRMNAAGRLGADRRTMDIRTASSLSPRRLPQ
;
A
#
# COMPACT_ATOMS: atom_id res chain seq x y z
N MET A 1 34.11 -5.38 -4.37
CA MET A 1 32.71 -5.36 -3.92
C MET A 1 31.95 -6.19 -4.95
N PRO A 2 31.30 -7.30 -4.60
CA PRO A 2 30.50 -8.01 -5.60
C PRO A 2 29.38 -7.05 -6.02
N GLY A 3 29.33 -6.74 -7.32
CA GLY A 3 28.57 -5.64 -7.89
C GLY A 3 27.07 -5.86 -7.77
N SER A 4 26.34 -4.77 -7.55
CA SER A 4 24.88 -4.74 -7.60
C SER A 4 24.41 -5.25 -8.97
N SER A 5 23.69 -6.37 -8.98
CA SER A 5 23.06 -6.96 -10.17
C SER A 5 21.71 -6.32 -10.53
N GLY A 6 21.36 -5.23 -9.86
CA GLY A 6 20.13 -4.48 -10.11
C GLY A 6 20.25 -3.46 -11.24
N ALA A 7 19.12 -2.89 -11.62
CA ALA A 7 19.01 -1.81 -12.59
C ALA A 7 18.05 -0.74 -12.10
N SER A 8 18.36 0.53 -12.41
CA SER A 8 17.54 1.63 -11.96
C SER A 8 17.42 2.75 -12.98
N TRP A 9 16.22 3.32 -13.10
CA TRP A 9 15.89 4.40 -14.03
C TRP A 9 15.07 5.46 -13.29
N PHE A 10 15.48 6.72 -13.40
CA PHE A 10 14.92 7.80 -12.58
C PHE A 10 14.66 9.05 -13.40
N VAL A 11 13.61 9.78 -13.02
CA VAL A 11 13.54 11.24 -13.17
C VAL A 11 13.60 11.84 -11.78
N LEU A 12 14.65 12.60 -11.47
CA LEU A 12 14.84 13.25 -10.18
C LEU A 12 14.52 14.75 -10.30
N ASN A 13 13.44 15.18 -9.65
CA ASN A 13 13.01 16.57 -9.51
C ASN A 13 12.82 16.98 -8.03
N ASP A 14 13.23 16.12 -7.11
CA ASP A 14 13.09 16.28 -5.66
C ASP A 14 14.17 17.22 -5.07
N ILE A 15 14.31 17.21 -3.73
CA ILE A 15 15.38 17.93 -3.03
C ILE A 15 16.59 17.00 -2.87
N PRO A 16 17.77 17.35 -3.43
CA PRO A 16 18.94 16.50 -3.37
C PRO A 16 19.38 16.20 -1.91
N PRO A 17 19.76 14.95 -1.59
CA PRO A 17 20.11 14.55 -0.22
C PRO A 17 21.41 15.16 0.32
N ASP A 18 22.27 15.73 -0.54
CA ASP A 18 23.64 16.12 -0.20
C ASP A 18 23.83 17.60 0.23
N TYR A 19 22.76 18.36 0.47
CA TYR A 19 22.88 19.79 0.76
C TYR A 19 23.11 20.12 2.25
N GLN A 20 24.31 20.63 2.58
CA GLN A 20 24.72 21.00 3.96
C GLN A 20 24.34 22.43 4.39
N PHE A 21 23.62 23.20 3.56
CA PHE A 21 23.08 24.53 3.88
C PHE A 21 21.57 24.55 3.70
N THR A 22 20.87 25.59 4.19
CA THR A 22 19.42 25.77 4.07
C THR A 22 18.92 25.25 2.72
N PRO A 23 18.20 24.12 2.70
CA PRO A 23 17.95 23.37 1.47
C PRO A 23 17.13 24.22 0.49
N PRO A 24 17.48 24.23 -0.81
CA PRO A 24 16.61 24.80 -1.82
C PRO A 24 15.29 24.00 -1.88
N SER A 25 14.24 24.61 -2.43
CA SER A 25 13.06 23.87 -2.89
C SER A 25 13.45 22.77 -3.89
N GLY A 26 12.56 21.80 -4.09
CA GLY A 26 12.72 20.83 -5.18
C GLY A 26 12.83 21.52 -6.55
N GLY A 27 13.23 20.75 -7.56
CA GLY A 27 13.38 21.25 -8.93
C GLY A 27 12.05 21.69 -9.56
N THR A 28 12.13 22.28 -10.75
CA THR A 28 10.96 22.60 -11.56
C THR A 28 11.11 22.06 -12.98
N ILE A 29 10.13 21.27 -13.43
CA ILE A 29 9.97 20.81 -14.81
C ILE A 29 8.78 21.56 -15.40
N HIS A 30 9.01 22.49 -16.33
CA HIS A 30 7.96 23.34 -16.93
C HIS A 30 7.00 22.62 -17.90
N GLY A 31 7.07 21.29 -17.98
CA GLY A 31 6.29 20.47 -18.90
C GLY A 31 6.07 19.09 -18.30
N ASN A 32 6.06 18.06 -19.15
CA ASN A 32 5.87 16.68 -18.70
C ASN A 32 7.18 16.09 -18.14
N ALA A 33 7.06 15.28 -17.09
CA ALA A 33 8.08 14.36 -16.64
C ALA A 33 7.72 12.95 -17.14
N THR A 34 8.33 12.51 -18.23
CA THR A 34 8.03 11.20 -18.82
C THR A 34 9.25 10.29 -18.80
N LEU A 35 9.13 9.15 -18.14
CA LEU A 35 10.08 8.04 -18.22
C LEU A 35 9.46 6.92 -19.05
N THR A 36 10.06 6.57 -20.18
CA THR A 36 9.57 5.49 -21.04
C THR A 36 10.63 4.43 -21.24
N LEU A 37 10.29 3.19 -20.88
CA LEU A 37 11.10 2.00 -21.10
C LEU A 37 10.39 1.10 -22.11
N THR A 38 10.87 1.13 -23.35
CA THR A 38 10.36 0.27 -24.44
C THR A 38 11.37 -0.79 -24.82
N ILE A 39 11.03 -2.04 -24.54
CA ILE A 39 11.89 -3.20 -24.72
C ILE A 39 11.20 -4.12 -25.73
N GLY A 40 11.82 -4.33 -26.90
CA GLY A 40 11.26 -5.18 -27.95
C GLY A 40 11.21 -6.68 -27.63
N GLY A 41 11.65 -7.08 -26.45
CA GLY A 41 11.75 -8.45 -25.97
C GLY A 41 11.68 -8.47 -24.44
N ASP A 42 12.42 -9.37 -23.81
CA ASP A 42 12.37 -9.56 -22.36
C ASP A 42 13.29 -8.58 -21.61
N LEU A 43 12.82 -8.07 -20.47
CA LEU A 43 13.64 -7.43 -19.45
C LEU A 43 13.97 -8.46 -18.37
N THR A 44 15.25 -8.80 -18.22
CA THR A 44 15.70 -9.70 -17.16
C THR A 44 16.74 -9.00 -16.30
N ILE A 45 16.47 -8.85 -15.01
CA ILE A 45 17.33 -8.21 -14.03
C ILE A 45 17.60 -9.24 -12.92
N ALA A 46 18.87 -9.52 -12.63
CA ALA A 46 19.22 -10.56 -11.65
C ALA A 46 19.11 -10.08 -10.20
N GLY A 47 19.23 -8.78 -9.95
CA GLY A 47 18.94 -8.15 -8.65
C GLY A 47 17.66 -7.33 -8.66
N ASP A 48 17.66 -6.19 -7.96
CA ASP A 48 16.50 -5.30 -7.87
C ASP A 48 16.28 -4.46 -9.14
N ALA A 49 15.04 -4.07 -9.37
CA ALA A 49 14.65 -3.18 -10.45
C ALA A 49 13.91 -1.97 -9.86
N LEU A 50 14.41 -0.76 -10.09
CA LEU A 50 13.77 0.48 -9.61
C LEU A 50 13.51 1.44 -10.78
N ILE A 51 12.25 1.80 -10.98
CA ILE A 51 11.81 2.69 -12.06
C ILE A 51 10.98 3.78 -11.39
N ASP A 52 11.48 5.00 -11.35
CA ASP A 52 10.92 6.01 -10.45
C ASP A 52 10.88 7.41 -11.09
N ILE A 53 9.86 8.18 -10.69
CA ILE A 53 9.80 9.63 -10.85
C ILE A 53 9.74 10.23 -9.44
N GLU A 54 10.87 10.79 -9.00
CA GLU A 54 11.01 11.42 -7.70
C GLU A 54 10.74 12.92 -7.79
N ASN A 55 9.57 13.34 -7.30
CA ASN A 55 9.14 14.73 -7.18
C ASN A 55 8.91 15.15 -5.71
N GLN A 56 9.27 14.27 -4.77
CA GLN A 56 8.95 14.34 -3.35
C GLN A 56 9.71 15.43 -2.59
N ARG A 57 9.32 15.63 -1.33
CA ARG A 57 10.14 16.29 -0.31
C ARG A 57 10.83 15.25 0.56
N ASN A 58 12.16 15.24 0.61
CA ASN A 58 12.95 14.22 1.32
C ASN A 58 13.10 14.48 2.86
N LEU A 59 13.39 13.42 3.63
CA LEU A 59 13.41 13.30 5.11
C LEU A 59 14.26 14.33 5.87
N LEU A 60 15.32 14.85 5.24
CA LEU A 60 16.35 15.61 5.95
C LEU A 60 16.02 17.08 6.16
N PHE A 61 14.88 17.57 5.68
CA PHE A 61 14.66 19.01 5.49
C PHE A 61 13.41 19.57 6.20
N THR A 62 13.61 20.67 6.91
CA THR A 62 12.56 21.50 7.50
C THR A 62 12.26 22.68 6.58
N GLY A 63 11.02 22.78 6.09
CA GLY A 63 10.49 24.03 5.49
C GLY A 63 10.39 24.20 3.96
N PRO A 64 11.23 23.66 3.06
CA PRO A 64 11.01 23.82 1.62
C PRO A 64 9.89 22.90 1.10
N ILE A 65 9.35 23.21 -0.08
CA ILE A 65 8.42 22.37 -0.84
C ILE A 65 9.19 21.31 -1.65
N GLY A 66 8.52 20.20 -1.99
CA GLY A 66 9.05 19.21 -2.94
C GLY A 66 9.23 19.78 -4.35
N GLY A 67 9.48 18.89 -5.32
CA GLY A 67 9.60 19.25 -6.72
C GLY A 67 8.29 19.77 -7.32
N THR A 68 8.39 20.50 -8.44
CA THR A 68 7.24 20.93 -9.24
C THR A 68 7.35 20.41 -10.67
N ILE A 69 6.31 19.75 -11.16
CA ILE A 69 6.11 19.37 -12.56
C ILE A 69 4.87 20.12 -13.02
N ASP A 70 4.99 21.06 -13.95
CA ASP A 70 3.88 21.95 -14.34
C ASP A 70 2.75 21.20 -15.08
N SER A 71 3.03 20.02 -15.65
CA SER A 71 2.09 19.21 -16.42
C SER A 71 2.06 17.75 -15.94
N ASP A 72 2.13 16.75 -16.83
CA ASP A 72 1.92 15.34 -16.48
C ASP A 72 3.22 14.67 -16.02
N ALA A 73 3.12 13.77 -15.04
CA ALA A 73 4.15 12.80 -14.71
C ALA A 73 3.72 11.43 -15.23
N THR A 74 4.57 10.74 -15.99
CA THR A 74 4.20 9.46 -16.60
C THR A 74 5.38 8.50 -16.65
N LEU A 75 5.19 7.32 -16.07
CA LEU A 75 6.04 6.15 -16.22
C LEU A 75 5.36 5.19 -17.21
N ASN A 76 6.01 4.88 -18.33
CA ASN A 76 5.54 3.91 -19.32
C ASN A 76 6.55 2.77 -19.46
N ILE A 77 6.14 1.54 -19.13
CA ILE A 77 6.95 0.33 -19.32
C ILE A 77 6.26 -0.59 -20.31
N THR A 78 6.99 -0.97 -21.36
CA THR A 78 6.54 -1.95 -22.36
C THR A 78 7.64 -2.98 -22.59
N ALA A 79 7.30 -4.26 -22.46
CA ALA A 79 8.21 -5.37 -22.72
C ALA A 79 7.42 -6.62 -23.13
N ALA A 80 8.11 -7.65 -23.62
CA ALA A 80 7.49 -8.95 -23.81
C ALA A 80 7.27 -9.64 -22.46
N ASN A 81 8.33 -9.77 -21.66
CA ASN A 81 8.27 -10.24 -20.27
C ASN A 81 9.15 -9.34 -19.40
N ILE A 82 8.85 -9.29 -18.10
CA ILE A 82 9.75 -8.75 -17.08
C ILE A 82 10.04 -9.87 -16.08
N SER A 83 11.32 -10.11 -15.79
CA SER A 83 11.78 -11.03 -14.76
C SER A 83 12.82 -10.34 -13.88
N VAL A 84 12.51 -10.21 -12.59
CA VAL A 84 13.38 -9.56 -11.61
C VAL A 84 13.77 -10.57 -10.53
N GLY A 85 15.07 -10.65 -10.24
CA GLY A 85 15.60 -11.57 -9.24
C GLY A 85 15.38 -11.10 -7.81
N GLY A 86 15.42 -9.79 -7.58
CA GLY A 86 15.17 -9.13 -6.28
C GLY A 86 13.77 -8.55 -6.18
N GLU A 87 13.68 -7.31 -5.69
CA GLU A 87 12.46 -6.49 -5.61
C GLU A 87 12.25 -5.71 -6.91
N LEU A 88 10.99 -5.57 -7.34
CA LEU A 88 10.62 -4.66 -8.43
C LEU A 88 9.83 -3.48 -7.86
N ASP A 89 10.33 -2.28 -8.10
CA ASP A 89 9.71 -1.01 -7.75
C ASP A 89 9.42 -0.20 -9.02
N ALA A 90 8.14 0.10 -9.25
CA ALA A 90 7.69 1.11 -10.21
C ALA A 90 6.94 2.20 -9.44
N LEU A 91 7.59 3.34 -9.22
CA LEU A 91 7.16 4.32 -8.25
C LEU A 91 6.94 5.70 -8.89
N MET A 92 6.03 6.45 -8.30
CA MET A 92 5.91 7.88 -8.48
C MET A 92 5.83 8.56 -7.12
N ASP A 93 6.92 9.21 -6.76
CA ASP A 93 7.09 9.82 -5.45
C ASP A 93 6.78 11.31 -5.51
N ASN A 94 5.53 11.66 -5.23
CA ASN A 94 5.10 13.06 -5.08
C ASN A 94 4.87 13.46 -3.60
N PHE A 95 5.17 12.55 -2.68
CA PHE A 95 4.77 12.65 -1.29
C PHE A 95 5.61 13.61 -0.45
N ASN A 96 5.10 13.90 0.74
CA ASN A 96 5.80 14.64 1.77
C ASN A 96 6.50 13.69 2.75
N ASN A 97 7.81 13.48 2.55
CA ASN A 97 8.65 12.67 3.44
C ASN A 97 9.46 13.50 4.45
N GLY A 98 9.36 14.84 4.44
CA GLY A 98 10.28 15.71 5.18
C GLY A 98 10.02 15.81 6.68
N SER A 99 10.38 16.94 7.28
CA SER A 99 9.95 17.29 8.65
C SER A 99 9.45 18.73 8.73
N GLY A 100 8.64 19.06 9.73
CA GLY A 100 8.03 20.41 9.85
C GLY A 100 7.05 20.74 8.72
N SER A 101 6.73 22.03 8.56
CA SER A 101 5.54 22.51 7.82
C SER A 101 5.65 22.59 6.29
N GLY A 102 6.68 22.01 5.67
CA GLY A 102 6.81 22.01 4.20
C GLY A 102 5.81 21.05 3.55
N SER A 103 5.51 21.26 2.26
CA SER A 103 4.62 20.43 1.46
C SER A 103 5.37 19.35 0.68
N GLY A 104 4.65 18.34 0.19
CA GLY A 104 5.17 17.37 -0.77
C GLY A 104 5.47 17.99 -2.14
N GLY A 105 5.61 17.13 -3.15
CA GLY A 105 5.74 17.54 -4.53
C GLY A 105 4.44 18.06 -5.13
N SER A 106 4.56 18.73 -6.28
CA SER A 106 3.44 19.21 -7.07
C SER A 106 3.54 18.68 -8.50
N ILE A 107 2.48 18.06 -9.00
CA ILE A 107 2.27 17.66 -10.39
C ILE A 107 1.02 18.40 -10.86
N GLY A 108 1.15 19.28 -11.85
CA GLY A 108 0.06 20.15 -12.31
C GLY A 108 -1.02 19.39 -13.09
N GLY A 109 -0.64 18.31 -13.77
CA GLY A 109 -1.51 17.43 -14.55
C GLY A 109 -1.71 16.07 -13.90
N ASN A 110 -1.72 15.03 -14.72
CA ASN A 110 -1.93 13.65 -14.32
C ASN A 110 -0.65 12.98 -13.81
N ALA A 111 -0.82 11.98 -12.95
CA ALA A 111 0.21 11.07 -12.47
C ALA A 111 -0.12 9.65 -12.95
N ALA A 112 0.70 9.06 -13.82
CA ALA A 112 0.39 7.76 -14.40
C ALA A 112 1.57 6.77 -14.36
N ILE A 113 1.28 5.53 -13.97
CA ILE A 113 2.16 4.36 -14.08
C ILE A 113 1.48 3.36 -15.01
N ASN A 114 2.06 3.12 -16.18
CA ASN A 114 1.53 2.20 -17.18
C ASN A 114 2.50 1.04 -17.42
N LEU A 115 2.10 -0.18 -17.06
CA LEU A 115 2.84 -1.40 -17.37
C LEU A 115 2.08 -2.20 -18.42
N ASN A 116 2.68 -2.39 -19.60
CA ASN A 116 2.08 -3.12 -20.70
C ASN A 116 3.00 -4.26 -21.16
N LEU A 117 2.67 -5.50 -20.77
CA LEU A 117 3.44 -6.69 -21.12
C LEU A 117 2.65 -7.59 -22.06
N SER A 118 3.26 -8.00 -23.17
CA SER A 118 2.67 -9.04 -24.04
C SER A 118 2.81 -10.46 -23.47
N GLY A 119 3.40 -10.57 -22.28
CA GLY A 119 3.74 -11.80 -21.59
C GLY A 119 3.70 -11.59 -20.07
N ASN A 120 4.62 -12.23 -19.35
CA ASN A 120 4.54 -12.36 -17.90
C ASN A 120 5.35 -11.29 -17.16
N LEU A 121 4.85 -10.91 -15.99
CA LEU A 121 5.61 -10.26 -14.93
C LEU A 121 6.04 -11.31 -13.89
N THR A 122 7.32 -11.37 -13.59
CA THR A 122 7.87 -12.33 -12.62
C THR A 122 8.85 -11.65 -11.66
N THR A 123 8.67 -11.86 -10.37
CA THR A 123 9.69 -11.59 -9.33
C THR A 123 10.02 -12.91 -8.64
N THR A 124 11.28 -13.34 -8.71
CA THR A 124 11.66 -14.69 -8.25
C THR A 124 12.12 -14.73 -6.80
N GLY A 125 12.48 -13.59 -6.20
CA GLY A 125 13.05 -13.51 -4.85
C GLY A 125 14.37 -14.26 -4.71
N SER A 126 15.09 -14.46 -5.81
CA SER A 126 16.35 -15.20 -5.86
C SER A 126 17.58 -14.37 -5.53
N ASP A 127 17.49 -13.03 -5.46
CA ASP A 127 18.63 -12.19 -5.07
C ASP A 127 18.76 -12.08 -3.54
N PRO A 128 19.77 -12.71 -2.91
CA PRO A 128 19.99 -12.60 -1.47
C PRO A 128 20.57 -11.24 -1.05
N ASN A 129 20.92 -10.36 -2.00
CA ASN A 129 21.49 -9.04 -1.74
C ASN A 129 20.54 -7.89 -2.10
N SER A 130 19.24 -8.18 -2.28
CA SER A 130 18.22 -7.16 -2.51
C SER A 130 18.27 -6.07 -1.44
N GLY A 131 18.14 -4.81 -1.88
CA GLY A 131 18.06 -3.63 -1.02
C GLY A 131 16.70 -3.47 -0.33
N GLY A 132 15.66 -4.12 -0.84
CA GLY A 132 14.34 -4.23 -0.23
C GLY A 132 13.97 -5.67 0.11
N ILE A 133 12.74 -6.09 -0.21
CA ILE A 133 12.25 -7.44 0.08
C ILE A 133 12.30 -8.26 -1.22
N PRO A 134 13.24 -9.22 -1.36
CA PRO A 134 13.36 -10.00 -2.59
C PRO A 134 12.05 -10.74 -2.89
N GLY A 135 11.58 -10.62 -4.14
CA GLY A 135 10.37 -11.28 -4.61
C GLY A 135 9.12 -10.41 -4.53
N ASP A 136 9.19 -9.25 -3.90
CA ASP A 136 8.09 -8.30 -3.91
C ASP A 136 8.03 -7.50 -5.22
N ALA A 137 6.83 -7.03 -5.56
CA ALA A 137 6.58 -6.13 -6.67
C ALA A 137 5.67 -4.99 -6.22
N TYR A 138 6.16 -3.76 -6.32
CA TYR A 138 5.49 -2.53 -5.92
C TYR A 138 5.18 -1.65 -7.13
N PHE A 139 3.93 -1.20 -7.23
CA PHE A 139 3.47 -0.20 -8.17
C PHE A 139 2.74 0.89 -7.40
N LEU A 140 3.42 2.00 -7.10
CA LEU A 140 2.92 2.97 -6.12
C LEU A 140 2.92 4.38 -6.68
N ILE A 141 1.80 5.09 -6.54
CA ILE A 141 1.75 6.56 -6.66
C ILE A 141 1.59 7.10 -5.25
N ARG A 142 2.67 7.67 -4.71
CA ARG A 142 2.71 8.23 -3.36
C ARG A 142 2.52 9.73 -3.41
N ASN A 143 1.34 10.18 -3.00
CA ASN A 143 0.94 11.58 -2.96
C ASN A 143 0.60 12.09 -1.55
N GLY A 144 0.72 11.24 -0.53
CA GLY A 144 0.37 11.59 0.84
C GLY A 144 1.44 12.36 1.61
N SER A 145 1.35 12.29 2.95
CA SER A 145 2.32 12.87 3.89
C SER A 145 2.61 11.95 5.06
N PHE A 146 3.88 11.72 5.36
CA PHE A 146 4.27 11.13 6.65
C PHE A 146 4.46 12.18 7.75
N VAL A 147 4.27 13.46 7.42
CA VAL A 147 4.44 14.56 8.36
C VAL A 147 3.08 15.01 8.84
N GLU A 148 2.73 14.65 10.07
CA GLU A 148 1.47 14.98 10.70
C GLU A 148 1.19 16.50 10.64
N GLY A 149 0.02 16.87 10.14
CA GLY A 149 -0.42 18.27 10.01
C GLY A 149 0.25 19.08 8.90
N SER A 150 1.17 18.50 8.13
CA SER A 150 1.75 19.14 6.95
C SER A 150 1.04 18.68 5.68
N PRO A 151 0.89 19.56 4.67
CA PRO A 151 0.32 19.17 3.38
C PRO A 151 1.12 18.03 2.74
N GLY A 152 0.42 17.09 2.11
CA GLY A 152 1.02 16.04 1.29
C GLY A 152 1.49 16.56 -0.05
N GLY A 153 1.53 15.66 -1.03
CA GLY A 153 1.70 15.98 -2.43
C GLY A 153 0.42 16.54 -3.06
N PHE A 154 0.60 17.20 -4.20
CA PHE A 154 -0.49 17.69 -5.05
C PHE A 154 -0.40 17.09 -6.44
N ILE A 155 -1.49 16.49 -6.93
CA ILE A 155 -1.70 16.06 -8.31
C ILE A 155 -2.93 16.83 -8.81
N GLY A 156 -2.77 17.64 -9.85
CA GLY A 156 -3.85 18.50 -10.36
C GLY A 156 -4.90 17.76 -11.17
N GLY A 157 -4.53 16.64 -11.80
CA GLY A 157 -5.40 15.78 -12.60
C GLY A 157 -5.67 14.42 -11.94
N ASP A 158 -5.72 13.39 -12.78
CA ASP A 158 -5.95 12.00 -12.37
C ASP A 158 -4.65 11.35 -11.85
N ALA A 159 -4.80 10.41 -10.91
CA ALA A 159 -3.76 9.45 -10.53
C ALA A 159 -4.16 8.07 -11.05
N THR A 160 -3.32 7.44 -11.87
CA THR A 160 -3.65 6.18 -12.54
C THR A 160 -2.52 5.17 -12.49
N ILE A 161 -2.84 3.95 -12.06
CA ILE A 161 -1.97 2.79 -12.23
C ILE A 161 -2.69 1.79 -13.14
N ASP A 162 -2.14 1.55 -14.33
CA ASP A 162 -2.68 0.59 -15.30
C ASP A 162 -1.66 -0.54 -15.51
N LEU A 163 -2.00 -1.73 -15.02
CA LEU A 163 -1.22 -2.94 -15.18
C LEU A 163 -1.92 -3.87 -16.16
N ASN A 164 -1.40 -3.93 -17.38
CA ASN A 164 -1.88 -4.80 -18.45
C ASN A 164 -0.83 -5.88 -18.75
N ILE A 165 -1.00 -7.06 -18.15
CA ILE A 165 -0.04 -8.16 -18.22
C ILE A 165 -0.76 -9.48 -18.56
N VAL A 166 -0.03 -10.46 -19.11
CA VAL A 166 -0.63 -11.77 -19.39
C VAL A 166 -0.76 -12.57 -18.10
N ASN A 167 0.33 -12.71 -17.34
CA ASN A 167 0.27 -13.31 -16.01
C ASN A 167 1.25 -12.61 -15.05
N ALA A 168 0.91 -12.60 -13.77
CA ALA A 168 1.82 -12.23 -12.68
C ALA A 168 2.26 -13.48 -11.91
N SER A 169 3.56 -13.65 -11.72
CA SER A 169 4.15 -14.64 -10.82
C SER A 169 5.09 -13.95 -9.84
N ILE A 170 4.56 -13.56 -8.69
CA ILE A 170 5.23 -12.76 -7.68
C ILE A 170 5.57 -13.66 -6.50
N ALA A 171 6.85 -13.79 -6.17
CA ALA A 171 7.27 -14.69 -5.07
C ALA A 171 6.86 -14.16 -3.69
N GLY A 172 6.78 -12.84 -3.53
CA GLY A 172 6.46 -12.14 -2.29
C GLY A 172 5.12 -11.39 -2.37
N LEU A 173 5.11 -10.17 -1.85
CA LEU A 173 3.98 -9.26 -1.89
C LEU A 173 3.81 -8.68 -3.30
N PHE A 174 2.59 -8.74 -3.81
CA PHE A 174 2.19 -7.91 -4.93
C PHE A 174 1.39 -6.72 -4.40
N ASP A 175 1.99 -5.53 -4.50
CA ASP A 175 1.46 -4.28 -3.94
C ASP A 175 1.19 -3.25 -5.03
N VAL A 176 -0.02 -2.73 -5.07
CA VAL A 176 -0.47 -1.75 -6.04
C VAL A 176 -1.26 -0.67 -5.32
N GLU A 177 -0.69 0.52 -5.18
CA GLU A 177 -1.24 1.57 -4.30
C GLU A 177 -1.28 2.95 -4.94
N ILE A 178 -2.35 3.69 -4.66
CA ILE A 178 -2.38 5.15 -4.74
C ILE A 178 -2.59 5.70 -3.33
N ASP A 179 -1.52 6.17 -2.70
CA ASP A 179 -1.56 6.73 -1.35
C ASP A 179 -1.69 8.26 -1.42
N ASN A 180 -2.88 8.75 -1.13
CA ASN A 180 -3.25 10.17 -1.04
C ASN A 180 -3.56 10.63 0.41
N PHE A 181 -3.17 9.85 1.40
CA PHE A 181 -3.50 10.08 2.80
C PHE A 181 -2.80 11.33 3.39
N SER A 182 -3.25 11.79 4.58
CA SER A 182 -2.58 12.83 5.38
C SER A 182 -2.33 14.16 4.63
N GLY A 183 -3.36 14.70 3.99
CA GLY A 183 -3.27 16.00 3.31
C GLY A 183 -2.73 15.96 1.88
N GLY A 184 -2.61 14.77 1.29
CA GLY A 184 -2.47 14.61 -0.17
C GLY A 184 -3.69 15.18 -0.91
N THR A 185 -3.49 15.65 -2.14
CA THR A 185 -4.57 16.13 -2.99
C THR A 185 -4.46 15.53 -4.40
N ILE A 186 -5.55 14.94 -4.88
CA ILE A 186 -5.76 14.55 -6.28
C ILE A 186 -6.95 15.35 -6.83
N GLY A 187 -6.69 16.14 -7.86
CA GLY A 187 -7.68 17.03 -8.47
C GLY A 187 -8.70 16.30 -9.36
N GLY A 188 -8.39 15.09 -9.80
CA GLY A 188 -9.24 14.20 -10.60
C GLY A 188 -9.54 12.88 -9.90
N ASN A 189 -9.60 11.81 -10.68
CA ASN A 189 -9.86 10.45 -10.25
C ASN A 189 -8.58 9.77 -9.75
N ALA A 190 -8.73 8.85 -8.80
CA ALA A 190 -7.72 7.83 -8.49
C ALA A 190 -8.20 6.50 -9.08
N THR A 191 -7.41 5.89 -9.96
CA THR A 191 -7.79 4.65 -10.65
C THR A 191 -6.66 3.63 -10.63
N ILE A 192 -6.98 2.42 -10.18
CA ILE A 192 -6.10 1.26 -10.29
C ILE A 192 -6.80 0.22 -11.16
N ASP A 193 -6.17 -0.13 -12.28
CA ASP A 193 -6.61 -1.19 -13.19
C ASP A 193 -5.58 -2.33 -13.16
N VAL A 194 -5.98 -3.50 -12.65
CA VAL A 194 -5.15 -4.71 -12.68
C VAL A 194 -5.76 -5.70 -13.65
N THR A 195 -5.20 -5.78 -14.86
CA THR A 195 -5.63 -6.70 -15.91
C THR A 195 -4.63 -7.83 -16.07
N ALA A 196 -5.10 -9.06 -15.81
CA ALA A 196 -4.28 -10.26 -15.91
C ALA A 196 -5.08 -11.49 -16.38
N GLY A 197 -4.39 -12.41 -17.05
CA GLY A 197 -4.87 -13.77 -17.27
C GLY A 197 -4.92 -14.55 -15.96
N SER A 198 -3.80 -14.59 -15.24
CA SER A 198 -3.71 -15.17 -13.89
C SER A 198 -2.70 -14.41 -13.03
N LEU A 199 -2.85 -14.55 -11.71
CA LEU A 199 -1.98 -13.93 -10.71
C LEU A 199 -1.61 -14.98 -9.68
N THR A 200 -0.33 -15.12 -9.38
CA THR A 200 0.13 -15.87 -8.20
C THR A 200 0.99 -14.98 -7.34
N ALA A 201 0.70 -14.87 -6.05
CA ALA A 201 1.46 -14.08 -5.11
C ALA A 201 1.52 -14.74 -3.72
N ASN A 202 2.48 -14.35 -2.89
CA ASN A 202 2.45 -14.73 -1.48
C ASN A 202 1.31 -14.00 -0.75
N SER A 203 1.24 -12.70 -0.94
CA SER A 203 0.18 -11.81 -0.44
C SER A 203 -0.18 -10.80 -1.54
N LEU A 204 -1.39 -10.25 -1.47
CA LEU A 204 -1.86 -9.23 -2.41
C LEU A 204 -2.40 -8.03 -1.63
N LEU A 205 -1.92 -6.84 -2.00
CA LEU A 205 -2.50 -5.56 -1.61
C LEU A 205 -2.83 -4.76 -2.86
N THR A 206 -4.06 -4.28 -2.94
CA THR A 206 -4.47 -3.28 -3.93
C THR A 206 -5.27 -2.21 -3.22
N GLN A 207 -4.77 -0.98 -3.19
CA GLN A 207 -5.29 0.03 -2.29
C GLN A 207 -5.31 1.43 -2.89
N ILE A 208 -6.40 2.16 -2.60
CA ILE A 208 -6.40 3.61 -2.71
C ILE A 208 -6.58 4.15 -1.29
N ASP A 209 -5.60 4.90 -0.78
CA ASP A 209 -5.67 5.48 0.56
C ASP A 209 -5.92 6.99 0.49
N ASN A 210 -7.10 7.44 0.87
CA ASN A 210 -7.44 8.85 1.02
C ASN A 210 -7.70 9.24 2.49
N SER A 211 -7.24 8.43 3.43
CA SER A 211 -7.49 8.63 4.85
C SER A 211 -6.75 9.85 5.43
N ASN A 212 -7.06 10.19 6.69
CA ASN A 212 -6.34 11.19 7.48
C ASN A 212 -6.29 12.60 6.86
N GLY A 213 -7.32 12.99 6.10
CA GLY A 213 -7.43 14.32 5.49
C GLY A 213 -6.88 14.40 4.07
N GLY A 214 -6.71 13.27 3.38
CA GLY A 214 -6.56 13.24 1.92
C GLY A 214 -7.78 13.85 1.21
N VAL A 215 -7.54 14.48 0.06
CA VAL A 215 -8.58 15.09 -0.78
C VAL A 215 -8.56 14.46 -2.17
N MET A 216 -9.72 13.96 -2.62
CA MET A 216 -9.94 13.53 -4.00
C MET A 216 -11.17 14.24 -4.57
N ASN A 217 -10.98 15.05 -5.60
CA ASN A 217 -12.09 15.78 -6.21
C ASN A 217 -12.87 14.95 -7.25
N GLY A 218 -12.33 13.80 -7.66
CA GLY A 218 -12.97 12.83 -8.55
C GLY A 218 -13.33 11.52 -7.85
N ASN A 219 -13.46 10.46 -8.65
CA ASN A 219 -13.82 9.13 -8.17
C ASN A 219 -12.57 8.34 -7.72
N ALA A 220 -12.74 7.40 -6.79
CA ALA A 220 -11.78 6.35 -6.50
C ALA A 220 -12.27 5.03 -7.11
N THR A 221 -11.46 4.37 -7.92
CA THR A 221 -11.85 3.11 -8.56
C THR A 221 -10.72 2.10 -8.58
N ILE A 222 -11.00 0.89 -8.11
CA ILE A 222 -10.12 -0.27 -8.27
C ILE A 222 -10.86 -1.28 -9.14
N ASN A 223 -10.29 -1.64 -10.29
CA ASN A 223 -10.79 -2.71 -11.14
C ASN A 223 -9.80 -3.88 -11.13
N MET A 224 -10.26 -5.01 -10.59
CA MET A 224 -9.59 -6.28 -10.68
C MET A 224 -10.15 -7.04 -11.88
N ASN A 225 -9.42 -7.05 -12.99
CA ASN A 225 -9.80 -7.70 -14.25
C ASN A 225 -8.97 -8.98 -14.45
N VAL A 226 -9.14 -9.95 -13.54
CA VAL A 226 -8.47 -11.25 -13.62
C VAL A 226 -9.38 -12.24 -14.34
N SER A 227 -9.01 -12.67 -15.54
CA SER A 227 -9.89 -13.53 -16.36
C SER A 227 -9.82 -15.02 -15.99
N GLY A 228 -8.69 -15.47 -15.45
CA GLY A 228 -8.46 -16.80 -14.90
C GLY A 228 -8.54 -16.80 -13.37
N THR A 229 -7.46 -17.22 -12.71
CA THR A 229 -7.41 -17.31 -11.25
C THR A 229 -6.31 -16.41 -10.68
N ALA A 230 -6.64 -15.65 -9.64
CA ALA A 230 -5.69 -15.07 -8.71
C ALA A 230 -5.53 -16.03 -7.53
N THR A 231 -4.35 -16.63 -7.37
CA THR A 231 -4.00 -17.52 -6.25
C THR A 231 -3.03 -16.79 -5.33
N VAL A 232 -3.50 -16.44 -4.14
CA VAL A 232 -2.74 -15.75 -3.11
C VAL A 232 -2.51 -16.72 -1.95
N THR A 233 -1.25 -16.93 -1.57
CA THR A 233 -0.91 -17.96 -0.57
C THR A 233 -1.43 -17.60 0.82
N ASN A 234 -1.37 -16.32 1.19
CA ASN A 234 -1.81 -15.79 2.47
C ASN A 234 -3.04 -14.88 2.26
N ASP A 235 -2.95 -13.62 2.67
CA ASP A 235 -4.05 -12.67 2.64
C ASP A 235 -4.08 -11.89 1.31
N ALA A 236 -5.30 -11.66 0.82
CA ALA A 236 -5.59 -10.80 -0.31
C ALA A 236 -6.47 -9.64 0.16
N THR A 237 -5.97 -8.41 0.07
CA THR A 237 -6.70 -7.20 0.46
C THR A 237 -6.87 -6.29 -0.75
N VAL A 238 -8.12 -5.90 -1.01
CA VAL A 238 -8.48 -4.88 -2.00
C VAL A 238 -9.33 -3.83 -1.30
N GLN A 239 -8.85 -2.60 -1.18
CA GLN A 239 -9.52 -1.62 -0.34
C GLN A 239 -9.43 -0.18 -0.83
N ILE A 240 -10.44 0.61 -0.46
CA ILE A 240 -10.40 2.07 -0.56
C ILE A 240 -10.62 2.63 0.85
N LEU A 241 -9.62 3.35 1.35
CA LEU A 241 -9.66 4.04 2.65
C LEU A 241 -9.92 5.53 2.42
N GLY A 242 -10.60 6.20 3.36
CA GLY A 242 -11.09 7.57 3.20
C GLY A 242 -12.02 7.73 1.99
N SER A 243 -12.82 6.71 1.71
CA SER A 243 -13.68 6.63 0.51
C SER A 243 -14.81 7.68 0.50
N ASP A 244 -15.22 8.16 1.67
CA ASP A 244 -16.12 9.30 1.86
C ASP A 244 -15.54 10.64 1.39
N GLY A 245 -14.21 10.73 1.25
CA GLY A 245 -13.52 11.87 0.67
C GLY A 245 -13.51 11.90 -0.86
N ALA A 246 -14.02 10.87 -1.54
CA ALA A 246 -14.14 10.80 -3.00
C ALA A 246 -15.55 11.23 -3.47
N ALA A 247 -15.69 11.62 -4.74
CA ALA A 247 -17.00 11.87 -5.34
C ALA A 247 -17.85 10.58 -5.43
N ALA A 248 -17.19 9.45 -5.72
CA ALA A 248 -17.71 8.10 -5.60
C ALA A 248 -16.53 7.13 -5.43
N ALA A 249 -16.74 6.03 -4.71
CA ALA A 249 -15.76 4.95 -4.58
C ALA A 249 -16.31 3.63 -5.13
N ALA A 250 -15.48 2.90 -5.89
CA ALA A 250 -15.86 1.62 -6.48
C ALA A 250 -14.72 0.60 -6.44
N ILE A 251 -15.01 -0.63 -5.99
CA ILE A 251 -14.14 -1.79 -6.15
C ILE A 251 -14.87 -2.81 -7.00
N ASN A 252 -14.30 -3.20 -8.14
CA ASN A 252 -14.94 -4.09 -9.10
C ASN A 252 -14.08 -5.34 -9.33
N PHE A 253 -14.66 -6.52 -9.11
CA PHE A 253 -14.08 -7.81 -9.48
C PHE A 253 -14.78 -8.31 -10.73
N ASN A 254 -14.09 -8.29 -11.88
CA ASN A 254 -14.66 -8.54 -13.19
C ASN A 254 -14.24 -9.91 -13.73
N GLY A 255 -15.07 -10.92 -13.51
CA GLY A 255 -14.79 -12.30 -13.88
C GLY A 255 -13.78 -13.00 -12.98
N GLY A 256 -13.34 -14.19 -13.39
CA GLY A 256 -12.28 -14.96 -12.74
C GLY A 256 -12.61 -15.54 -11.36
N SER A 257 -11.58 -16.12 -10.74
CA SER A 257 -11.59 -16.59 -9.34
C SER A 257 -10.49 -15.92 -8.55
N TYR A 258 -10.78 -15.53 -7.31
CA TYR A 258 -9.84 -14.93 -6.37
C TYR A 258 -9.73 -15.83 -5.15
N ASP A 259 -8.67 -16.63 -5.11
CA ASP A 259 -8.45 -17.67 -4.11
C ASP A 259 -7.32 -17.22 -3.17
N ALA A 260 -7.64 -16.98 -1.90
CA ALA A 260 -6.69 -16.60 -0.86
C ALA A 260 -6.55 -17.74 0.16
N GLY A 261 -5.33 -18.12 0.52
CA GLY A 261 -5.13 -19.15 1.56
C GLY A 261 -5.49 -18.68 2.96
N GLY A 262 -5.47 -17.37 3.22
CA GLY A 262 -5.85 -16.74 4.49
C GLY A 262 -7.16 -15.97 4.38
N THR A 263 -7.10 -14.66 4.61
CA THR A 263 -8.25 -13.77 4.49
C THR A 263 -8.32 -13.15 3.11
N PHE A 264 -9.48 -13.24 2.47
CA PHE A 264 -9.84 -12.35 1.37
C PHE A 264 -10.65 -11.18 1.94
N LEU A 265 -10.16 -9.96 1.81
CA LEU A 265 -10.80 -8.74 2.26
C LEU A 265 -11.04 -7.78 1.08
N ALA A 266 -12.30 -7.45 0.83
CA ALA A 266 -12.68 -6.32 -0.01
C ALA A 266 -13.37 -5.25 0.86
N PHE A 267 -12.85 -4.03 0.89
CA PHE A 267 -13.25 -3.07 1.92
C PHE A 267 -13.34 -1.61 1.45
N THR A 268 -14.41 -0.92 1.85
CA THR A 268 -14.53 0.53 1.79
C THR A 268 -15.00 1.04 3.16
N ASP A 269 -14.26 1.99 3.73
CA ASP A 269 -14.49 2.53 5.09
C ASP A 269 -15.53 3.65 5.17
N GLY A 270 -15.94 4.18 4.02
CA GLY A 270 -16.94 5.22 3.80
C GLY A 270 -17.91 4.80 2.70
N ASP A 271 -18.60 5.77 2.10
CA ASP A 271 -19.56 5.48 1.03
C ASP A 271 -18.82 4.91 -0.19
N GLY A 272 -19.29 3.75 -0.67
CA GLY A 272 -18.64 3.05 -1.77
C GLY A 272 -19.47 1.88 -2.27
N THR A 273 -19.17 1.44 -3.49
CA THR A 273 -19.76 0.25 -4.10
C THR A 273 -18.70 -0.82 -4.27
N ILE A 274 -18.96 -2.03 -3.79
CA ILE A 274 -18.14 -3.20 -4.11
C ILE A 274 -18.97 -4.14 -4.97
N THR A 275 -18.47 -4.50 -6.15
CA THR A 275 -19.18 -5.32 -7.12
C THR A 275 -18.38 -6.57 -7.46
N PHE A 276 -19.01 -7.74 -7.30
CA PHE A 276 -18.56 -8.99 -7.91
C PHE A 276 -19.36 -9.19 -9.19
N ASN A 277 -18.72 -9.00 -10.34
CA ASN A 277 -19.33 -9.09 -11.66
C ASN A 277 -18.88 -10.39 -12.35
N ASN A 278 -19.66 -11.44 -12.13
CA ASN A 278 -19.39 -12.83 -12.51
C ASN A 278 -18.03 -13.34 -11.99
N ALA A 279 -17.61 -12.83 -10.84
CA ALA A 279 -16.38 -13.20 -10.15
C ALA A 279 -16.68 -14.23 -9.04
N SER A 280 -15.73 -15.13 -8.83
CA SER A 280 -15.75 -16.06 -7.68
C SER A 280 -14.64 -15.71 -6.71
N ALA A 281 -14.81 -16.01 -5.43
CA ALA A 281 -13.75 -15.89 -4.44
C ALA A 281 -13.83 -17.02 -3.42
N HIS A 282 -12.66 -17.51 -3.00
CA HIS A 282 -12.51 -18.52 -1.97
C HIS A 282 -11.42 -18.10 -0.98
N ALA A 283 -11.67 -18.32 0.31
CA ALA A 283 -10.68 -18.06 1.35
C ALA A 283 -10.90 -18.89 2.62
N ASP A 284 -9.95 -18.91 3.55
CA ASP A 284 -10.23 -19.37 4.93
C ASP A 284 -11.31 -18.49 5.56
N VAL A 285 -11.16 -17.18 5.36
CA VAL A 285 -12.09 -16.14 5.79
C VAL A 285 -12.34 -15.19 4.63
N LEU A 286 -13.60 -15.04 4.22
CA LEU A 286 -13.99 -14.11 3.16
C LEU A 286 -14.79 -12.96 3.77
N LYS A 287 -14.30 -11.74 3.63
CA LYS A 287 -14.93 -10.52 4.13
C LYS A 287 -15.11 -9.50 3.03
N VAL A 288 -16.33 -9.03 2.87
CA VAL A 288 -16.66 -7.92 1.97
C VAL A 288 -17.45 -6.89 2.76
N GLY A 289 -16.91 -5.68 2.86
CA GLY A 289 -17.50 -4.60 3.66
C GLY A 289 -17.57 -3.28 2.90
N ALA A 290 -18.78 -2.83 2.57
CA ALA A 290 -19.06 -1.45 2.15
C ALA A 290 -19.74 -0.72 3.28
N LEU A 291 -18.95 -0.17 4.22
CA LEU A 291 -19.45 0.19 5.55
C LEU A 291 -19.93 1.63 5.67
N GLY A 292 -19.83 2.44 4.61
CA GLY A 292 -20.40 3.77 4.56
C GLY A 292 -21.91 3.80 4.77
N THR A 293 -22.42 5.00 5.05
CA THR A 293 -23.85 5.27 5.26
C THR A 293 -24.70 4.73 4.12
N ASN A 294 -24.21 4.89 2.88
CA ASN A 294 -24.86 4.46 1.64
C ASN A 294 -24.06 3.36 0.93
N GLY A 295 -23.28 2.56 1.68
CA GLY A 295 -22.46 1.49 1.11
C GLY A 295 -23.30 0.47 0.33
N VAL A 296 -22.79 0.02 -0.82
CA VAL A 296 -23.50 -0.93 -1.69
C VAL A 296 -22.61 -2.13 -2.00
N LEU A 297 -23.14 -3.34 -1.77
CA LEU A 297 -22.57 -4.58 -2.23
C LEU A 297 -23.44 -5.16 -3.35
N ASN A 298 -22.86 -5.32 -4.54
CA ASN A 298 -23.52 -5.96 -5.67
C ASN A 298 -22.87 -7.30 -5.97
N ILE A 299 -23.60 -8.39 -5.78
CA ILE A 299 -23.12 -9.74 -6.04
C ILE A 299 -23.84 -10.28 -7.28
N GLY A 300 -23.12 -10.36 -8.39
CA GLY A 300 -23.61 -10.87 -9.66
C GLY A 300 -22.85 -12.10 -10.08
N GLY A 301 -23.48 -13.28 -10.09
CA GLY A 301 -22.87 -14.50 -10.62
C GLY A 301 -21.79 -15.10 -9.71
N GLY A 302 -21.16 -16.17 -10.18
CA GLY A 302 -20.03 -16.79 -9.49
C GLY A 302 -20.34 -17.49 -8.17
N THR A 303 -19.27 -17.81 -7.44
CA THR A 303 -19.32 -18.44 -6.12
C THR A 303 -18.46 -17.64 -5.14
N LEU A 304 -19.05 -17.19 -4.03
CA LEU A 304 -18.31 -16.67 -2.88
C LEU A 304 -18.29 -17.76 -1.82
N SER A 305 -17.11 -18.21 -1.40
CA SER A 305 -16.96 -19.32 -0.48
C SER A 305 -15.93 -19.01 0.58
N ALA A 306 -16.14 -19.56 1.77
CA ALA A 306 -15.12 -19.55 2.82
C ALA A 306 -15.07 -20.89 3.54
N ASP A 307 -13.92 -21.22 4.12
CA ASP A 307 -13.76 -22.45 4.91
C ASP A 307 -14.23 -22.24 6.35
N THR A 308 -14.05 -21.04 6.91
CA THR A 308 -14.46 -20.68 8.28
C THR A 308 -15.65 -19.72 8.31
N THR A 309 -15.50 -18.52 7.75
CA THR A 309 -16.55 -17.47 7.80
C THR A 309 -16.62 -16.69 6.48
N LEU A 310 -17.85 -16.49 6.00
CA LEU A 310 -18.18 -15.60 4.89
C LEU A 310 -19.04 -14.45 5.43
N GLU A 311 -18.52 -13.22 5.33
CA GLU A 311 -19.16 -11.98 5.78
C GLU A 311 -19.43 -11.05 4.59
N LEU A 312 -20.70 -10.74 4.33
CA LEU A 312 -21.11 -9.70 3.36
C LEU A 312 -21.83 -8.57 4.12
N TYR A 313 -21.17 -7.41 4.22
CA TYR A 313 -21.59 -6.31 5.08
C TYR A 313 -21.77 -4.99 4.31
N ALA A 314 -22.98 -4.45 4.38
CA ALA A 314 -23.34 -3.08 3.99
C ALA A 314 -24.16 -2.45 5.11
N SER A 315 -23.58 -2.37 6.31
CA SER A 315 -24.32 -2.08 7.55
C SER A 315 -24.63 -0.60 7.80
N GLY A 316 -24.32 0.29 6.85
CA GLY A 316 -24.72 1.69 6.93
C GLY A 316 -26.24 1.87 6.99
N SER A 317 -26.72 3.04 7.41
CA SER A 317 -28.15 3.29 7.62
C SER A 317 -28.99 3.21 6.33
N ASN A 318 -28.37 3.33 5.16
CA ASN A 318 -28.98 3.10 3.85
C ASN A 318 -28.20 2.03 3.06
N GLY A 319 -27.44 1.19 3.75
CA GLY A 319 -26.54 0.24 3.12
C GLY A 319 -27.30 -0.91 2.46
N GLN A 320 -26.85 -1.33 1.29
CA GLN A 320 -27.54 -2.30 0.44
C GLN A 320 -26.66 -3.50 0.11
N LEU A 321 -27.20 -4.69 0.31
CA LEU A 321 -26.65 -5.94 -0.23
C LEU A 321 -27.60 -6.47 -1.31
N ASN A 322 -27.15 -6.44 -2.56
CA ASN A 322 -27.94 -6.79 -3.73
C ASN A 322 -27.38 -8.04 -4.41
N PHE A 323 -28.22 -9.06 -4.56
CA PHE A 323 -27.95 -10.19 -5.43
C PHE A 323 -28.62 -9.95 -6.78
N VAL A 324 -27.82 -9.66 -7.79
CA VAL A 324 -28.29 -9.22 -9.12
C VAL A 324 -28.26 -10.33 -10.17
N SER A 325 -27.73 -11.50 -9.83
CA SER A 325 -27.69 -12.71 -10.66
C SER A 325 -27.64 -13.94 -9.77
N ASN A 326 -27.83 -15.13 -10.35
CA ASN A 326 -27.72 -16.39 -9.60
C ASN A 326 -26.31 -16.54 -9.01
N VAL A 327 -26.23 -16.74 -7.70
CA VAL A 327 -24.96 -16.77 -6.94
C VAL A 327 -24.95 -18.03 -6.07
N THR A 328 -23.76 -18.60 -5.85
CA THR A 328 -23.56 -19.57 -4.77
C THR A 328 -22.79 -18.93 -3.63
N LEU A 329 -23.35 -18.99 -2.42
CA LEU A 329 -22.60 -18.75 -1.19
C LEU A 329 -22.14 -20.12 -0.66
N GLY A 330 -20.89 -20.46 -0.93
CA GLY A 330 -20.32 -21.79 -0.77
C GLY A 330 -19.64 -22.07 0.57
N GLY A 331 -19.03 -23.24 0.67
CA GLY A 331 -18.27 -23.70 1.84
C GLY A 331 -19.15 -24.17 3.00
N ASN A 332 -18.51 -24.81 3.99
CA ASN A 332 -19.16 -25.20 5.25
C ASN A 332 -19.11 -24.08 6.32
N SER A 333 -18.62 -22.90 5.93
CA SER A 333 -18.52 -21.70 6.76
C SER A 333 -19.87 -21.17 7.24
N ALA A 334 -19.81 -20.42 8.34
CA ALA A 334 -20.87 -19.50 8.70
C ALA A 334 -21.01 -18.43 7.61
N LYS A 335 -22.25 -18.14 7.20
CA LYS A 335 -22.56 -17.14 6.17
C LYS A 335 -23.39 -16.04 6.83
N ILE A 336 -22.81 -14.85 6.91
CA ILE A 336 -23.43 -13.71 7.58
C ILE A 336 -23.67 -12.62 6.53
N LEU A 337 -24.95 -12.28 6.35
CA LEU A 337 -25.42 -11.23 5.47
C LEU A 337 -25.95 -10.09 6.33
N ALA A 338 -25.30 -8.93 6.32
CA ALA A 338 -25.67 -7.80 7.17
C ALA A 338 -25.78 -6.49 6.37
N ALA A 339 -26.99 -5.99 6.17
CA ALA A 339 -27.23 -4.72 5.48
C ALA A 339 -28.57 -4.10 5.90
N ASP A 340 -28.74 -2.78 5.77
CA ASP A 340 -30.06 -2.16 6.00
C ASP A 340 -31.11 -2.81 5.09
N SER A 341 -30.78 -2.99 3.82
CA SER A 341 -31.58 -3.73 2.86
C SER A 341 -30.81 -4.91 2.27
N VAL A 342 -31.36 -6.11 2.39
CA VAL A 342 -30.88 -7.30 1.68
C VAL A 342 -31.89 -7.63 0.59
N THR A 343 -31.47 -7.51 -0.67
CA THR A 343 -32.33 -7.67 -1.84
C THR A 343 -31.84 -8.80 -2.72
N ILE A 344 -32.72 -9.76 -3.01
CA ILE A 344 -32.52 -10.73 -4.09
C ILE A 344 -33.45 -10.32 -5.23
N PHE A 345 -32.87 -9.97 -6.37
CA PHE A 345 -33.66 -9.46 -7.51
C PHE A 345 -34.62 -10.51 -8.05
N ASP A 346 -35.67 -10.06 -8.74
CA ASP A 346 -36.69 -10.96 -9.27
C ASP A 346 -36.11 -12.07 -10.15
N ASN A 347 -36.57 -13.31 -9.93
CA ASN A 347 -36.09 -14.53 -10.58
C ASN A 347 -34.61 -14.87 -10.31
N VAL A 348 -33.94 -14.23 -9.35
CA VAL A 348 -32.60 -14.59 -8.90
C VAL A 348 -32.67 -15.62 -7.78
N VAL A 349 -31.78 -16.62 -7.85
CA VAL A 349 -31.60 -17.64 -6.81
C VAL A 349 -30.21 -17.49 -6.18
N VAL A 350 -30.20 -17.31 -4.86
CA VAL A 350 -28.98 -17.39 -4.04
C VAL A 350 -28.88 -18.78 -3.43
N THR A 351 -27.96 -19.60 -3.94
CA THR A 351 -27.78 -20.97 -3.45
C THR A 351 -26.85 -20.97 -2.25
N ILE A 352 -27.38 -21.38 -1.09
CA ILE A 352 -26.59 -21.55 0.13
C ILE A 352 -26.03 -22.97 0.16
N GLY A 353 -24.72 -23.07 -0.04
CA GLY A 353 -23.95 -24.32 0.02
C GLY A 353 -23.65 -24.74 1.46
N GLY A 354 -23.35 -26.03 1.64
CA GLY A 354 -23.09 -26.63 2.96
C GLY A 354 -24.38 -27.04 3.68
N LYS A 355 -24.27 -27.32 4.99
CA LYS A 355 -25.40 -27.78 5.82
C LYS A 355 -26.10 -26.63 6.58
N ALA A 356 -25.38 -25.57 6.90
CA ALA A 356 -25.89 -24.46 7.69
C ALA A 356 -26.63 -23.45 6.78
N PRO A 357 -27.85 -23.01 7.15
CA PRO A 357 -28.48 -21.86 6.51
C PRO A 357 -27.66 -20.58 6.67
N ALA A 358 -27.91 -19.58 5.85
CA ALA A 358 -27.34 -18.24 6.02
C ALA A 358 -28.04 -17.47 7.15
N ASP A 359 -27.27 -16.70 7.91
CA ASP A 359 -27.78 -15.75 8.87
C ASP A 359 -27.96 -14.38 8.20
N VAL A 360 -29.18 -13.84 8.28
CA VAL A 360 -29.55 -12.56 7.66
C VAL A 360 -29.88 -11.54 8.74
N TYR A 361 -29.17 -10.42 8.73
CA TYR A 361 -29.37 -9.29 9.63
C TYR A 361 -29.75 -8.06 8.80
N THR A 362 -31.03 -7.69 8.81
CA THR A 362 -31.54 -6.63 7.94
C THR A 362 -32.77 -5.95 8.52
N ASN A 363 -32.99 -4.70 8.12
CA ASN A 363 -34.23 -3.99 8.40
C ASN A 363 -35.26 -4.23 7.29
N ASN A 364 -34.78 -4.50 6.06
CA ASN A 364 -35.60 -4.66 4.87
C ASN A 364 -35.18 -5.94 4.10
N ALA A 365 -35.90 -7.04 4.36
CA ALA A 365 -35.70 -8.33 3.70
C ALA A 365 -36.48 -8.42 2.38
N ASN A 366 -35.84 -8.07 1.27
CA ASN A 366 -36.45 -8.00 -0.06
C ASN A 366 -36.20 -9.28 -0.88
N TYR A 367 -36.85 -10.36 -0.47
CA TYR A 367 -36.87 -11.67 -1.16
C TYR A 367 -38.15 -12.47 -0.77
N THR A 368 -38.39 -13.61 -1.41
CA THR A 368 -39.48 -14.57 -1.08
C THR A 368 -38.95 -15.76 -0.28
N GLY A 369 -39.75 -16.24 0.68
CA GLY A 369 -39.41 -17.31 1.60
C GLY A 369 -38.47 -16.85 2.71
N PHE A 370 -38.26 -17.71 3.72
CA PHE A 370 -37.27 -17.49 4.79
C PHE A 370 -37.42 -16.13 5.50
N GLY A 371 -38.66 -15.70 5.75
CA GLY A 371 -38.99 -14.43 6.42
C GLY A 371 -38.83 -13.18 5.55
N GLY A 372 -38.75 -13.31 4.23
CA GLY A 372 -38.77 -12.19 3.28
C GLY A 372 -40.15 -11.54 3.10
N ASN A 373 -40.25 -10.59 2.16
CA ASN A 373 -41.44 -9.76 1.95
C ASN A 373 -42.55 -10.40 1.09
N GLU A 374 -42.30 -11.54 0.45
CA GLU A 374 -43.25 -12.29 -0.42
C GLU A 374 -43.79 -11.51 -1.65
N THR A 375 -43.26 -10.31 -1.93
CA THR A 375 -43.61 -9.49 -3.10
C THR A 375 -42.52 -9.50 -4.16
N THR A 376 -41.27 -9.67 -3.76
CA THR A 376 -40.12 -9.92 -4.64
C THR A 376 -39.93 -11.40 -4.88
N THR A 377 -39.72 -11.83 -6.11
CA THR A 377 -39.65 -13.25 -6.52
C THR A 377 -38.27 -13.90 -6.36
N GLY A 378 -37.22 -13.12 -6.08
CA GLY A 378 -35.89 -13.64 -5.76
C GLY A 378 -35.91 -14.46 -4.47
N THR A 379 -35.10 -15.52 -4.35
CA THR A 379 -35.17 -16.44 -3.20
C THR A 379 -33.83 -17.11 -2.87
N PHE A 380 -33.73 -17.63 -1.64
CA PHE A 380 -32.66 -18.52 -1.23
C PHE A 380 -32.97 -19.97 -1.63
N ALA A 381 -31.92 -20.75 -1.93
CA ALA A 381 -31.99 -22.19 -2.18
C ALA A 381 -30.91 -22.94 -1.40
N GLY A 382 -30.83 -24.26 -1.57
CA GLY A 382 -29.87 -25.10 -0.85
C GLY A 382 -30.24 -25.22 0.62
N ALA A 383 -29.31 -24.89 1.52
CA ALA A 383 -29.58 -24.84 2.96
C ALA A 383 -30.56 -23.71 3.36
N GLY A 384 -30.82 -22.75 2.45
CA GLY A 384 -31.72 -21.63 2.70
C GLY A 384 -31.14 -20.60 3.67
N ALA A 385 -32.01 -19.76 4.23
CA ALA A 385 -31.66 -18.76 5.23
C ALA A 385 -32.48 -18.95 6.52
N ASN A 386 -31.95 -18.48 7.64
CA ASN A 386 -32.73 -18.30 8.87
C ASN A 386 -33.64 -17.08 8.74
N ASP A 387 -34.71 -17.03 9.55
CA ASP A 387 -35.58 -15.84 9.60
C ASP A 387 -34.75 -14.59 9.96
N PRO A 388 -34.91 -13.48 9.22
CA PRO A 388 -34.06 -12.31 9.37
C PRO A 388 -34.17 -11.72 10.77
N GLN A 389 -33.02 -11.31 11.31
CA GLN A 389 -32.92 -10.58 12.57
C GLN A 389 -32.75 -9.08 12.29
N PRO A 390 -33.10 -8.19 13.24
CA PRO A 390 -32.77 -6.77 13.13
C PRO A 390 -31.29 -6.55 12.87
N LEU A 391 -30.95 -5.57 12.02
CA LEU A 391 -29.56 -5.25 11.68
C LEU A 391 -28.72 -4.94 12.93
N SER A 392 -29.32 -4.34 13.97
CA SER A 392 -28.65 -4.06 15.24
C SER A 392 -28.13 -5.29 15.99
N ASN A 393 -28.61 -6.49 15.63
CA ASN A 393 -28.17 -7.76 16.21
C ASN A 393 -27.03 -8.40 15.41
N ALA A 394 -26.61 -7.80 14.29
CA ALA A 394 -25.53 -8.32 13.48
C ALA A 394 -24.25 -8.46 14.33
N PRO A 395 -23.53 -9.59 14.24
CA PRO A 395 -22.18 -9.68 14.75
C PRO A 395 -21.32 -8.55 14.16
N PRO A 396 -20.37 -7.99 14.93
CA PRO A 396 -19.45 -7.01 14.37
C PRO A 396 -18.78 -7.57 13.12
N PHE A 397 -18.67 -6.74 12.08
CA PHE A 397 -17.73 -7.02 11.00
C PHE A 397 -16.37 -7.21 11.67
N GLY A 398 -15.78 -8.42 11.55
CA GLY A 398 -14.71 -8.86 12.45
C GLY A 398 -13.55 -7.85 12.53
N PRO A 399 -12.73 -7.87 13.60
CA PRO A 399 -11.91 -6.73 14.00
C PRO A 399 -11.05 -6.19 12.86
N SER A 400 -11.26 -4.92 12.57
CA SER A 400 -10.38 -4.04 11.81
C SER A 400 -8.99 -4.06 12.41
N SER A 401 -8.06 -4.69 11.70
CA SER A 401 -6.73 -4.13 11.56
C SER A 401 -6.23 -4.62 10.20
N PRO A 402 -5.90 -3.73 9.25
CA PRO A 402 -4.80 -4.06 8.36
C PRO A 402 -3.70 -4.63 9.27
N ALA A 403 -3.01 -5.69 8.85
CA ALA A 403 -1.66 -5.88 9.38
C ALA A 403 -1.04 -4.47 9.37
N PRO A 404 -0.50 -3.98 10.50
CA PRO A 404 0.08 -2.65 10.51
C PRO A 404 0.93 -2.59 9.26
N THR A 405 0.72 -1.57 8.43
CA THR A 405 1.61 -1.22 7.33
C THR A 405 3.00 -1.57 7.83
N PRO A 406 3.85 -2.28 7.08
CA PRO A 406 5.23 -2.40 7.46
C PRO A 406 5.77 -0.97 7.48
N THR A 407 5.55 -0.27 8.60
CA THR A 407 6.36 0.81 9.05
C THR A 407 7.71 0.17 8.96
N LYS A 408 8.53 0.68 8.04
CA LYS A 408 9.92 0.33 7.97
C LYS A 408 10.49 0.76 9.31
N SER A 409 10.31 -0.07 10.33
CA SER A 409 11.05 -0.03 11.56
C SER A 409 12.38 -0.59 11.15
N ARG A 410 13.15 0.26 10.46
CA ARG A 410 14.60 0.19 10.56
C ARG A 410 14.85 0.04 12.04
N VAL A 411 15.50 -1.06 12.44
CA VAL A 411 16.04 -1.19 13.79
C VAL A 411 17.13 -0.13 13.91
N GLY A 412 16.69 1.11 14.14
CA GLY A 412 17.50 2.27 14.37
C GLY A 412 17.79 2.31 15.86
N ILE A 413 19.06 2.45 16.21
CA ILE A 413 19.42 2.77 17.58
C ILE A 413 18.97 4.22 17.81
N ASN A 414 17.86 4.40 18.53
CA ASN A 414 17.39 5.74 18.88
C ASN A 414 18.29 6.31 19.98
N VAL A 415 18.97 7.41 19.68
CA VAL A 415 19.83 8.15 20.62
C VAL A 415 19.23 9.53 20.78
N SER A 416 18.52 9.74 21.87
CA SER A 416 17.79 10.98 22.16
C SER A 416 18.65 12.05 22.83
N ASP A 417 19.82 11.68 23.36
CA ASP A 417 20.80 12.62 23.94
C ASP A 417 22.23 12.06 23.94
N SER A 418 23.22 12.94 24.10
CA SER A 418 24.65 12.60 24.10
C SER A 418 25.06 11.66 25.25
N GLY A 419 24.29 11.60 26.34
CA GLY A 419 24.51 10.66 27.44
C GLY A 419 24.15 9.22 27.06
N GLN A 420 23.09 9.03 26.27
CA GLN A 420 22.73 7.73 25.69
C GLN A 420 23.78 7.25 24.69
N LEU A 421 24.35 8.16 23.90
CA LEU A 421 25.47 7.85 23.01
C LEU A 421 26.70 7.37 23.80
N LEU A 422 27.03 8.05 24.90
CA LEU A 422 28.15 7.67 25.76
C LEU A 422 27.94 6.31 26.42
N ALA A 423 26.72 6.01 26.89
CA ALA A 423 26.40 4.71 27.50
C ALA A 423 26.50 3.57 26.49
N LEU A 424 26.15 3.82 25.23
CA LEU A 424 26.25 2.87 24.15
C LEU A 424 27.72 2.52 23.83
N LEU A 425 28.58 3.53 23.85
CA LEU A 425 30.03 3.41 23.63
C LEU A 425 30.81 2.99 24.89
N ASP A 426 30.17 2.93 26.05
CA ASP A 426 30.83 2.58 27.32
C ASP A 426 31.33 1.12 27.28
N GLY A 427 32.65 0.96 27.39
CA GLY A 427 33.32 -0.34 27.27
C GLY A 427 33.40 -0.91 25.84
N ALA A 428 33.08 -0.12 24.80
CA ALA A 428 33.26 -0.56 23.42
C ALA A 428 34.74 -0.48 23.00
N VAL A 429 35.29 -1.58 22.50
CA VAL A 429 36.69 -1.64 22.04
C VAL A 429 36.71 -1.40 20.52
N PRO A 430 37.45 -0.40 20.00
CA PRO A 430 37.58 -0.20 18.57
C PRO A 430 38.22 -1.41 17.88
N GLY A 431 37.58 -1.90 16.83
CA GLY A 431 38.12 -2.96 15.98
C GLY A 431 39.18 -2.45 15.00
N PRO A 432 39.74 -3.34 14.15
CA PRO A 432 40.62 -2.94 13.06
C PRO A 432 39.96 -1.84 12.22
N VAL A 433 40.72 -0.82 11.81
CA VAL A 433 40.28 0.42 11.14
C VAL A 433 39.32 1.32 11.93
N GLY A 434 39.23 1.18 13.26
CA GLY A 434 38.51 2.11 14.13
C GLY A 434 36.99 1.93 14.16
N LYS A 435 36.47 0.86 13.53
CA LYS A 435 35.04 0.53 13.57
C LYS A 435 34.66 0.00 14.96
N ILE A 436 33.57 0.51 15.51
CA ILE A 436 32.99 0.01 16.77
C ILE A 436 31.74 -0.79 16.45
N THR A 437 31.74 -2.08 16.79
CA THR A 437 30.59 -2.97 16.62
C THR A 437 29.80 -3.03 17.93
N ILE A 438 28.49 -2.76 17.86
CA ILE A 438 27.60 -2.75 19.02
C ILE A 438 26.82 -4.07 19.04
N PRO A 439 27.05 -4.96 20.01
CA PRO A 439 26.41 -6.27 20.03
C PRO A 439 24.92 -6.16 20.38
N ALA A 440 24.09 -6.98 19.76
CA ALA A 440 22.63 -7.00 19.95
C ALA A 440 22.19 -7.19 21.41
N SER A 441 23.03 -7.81 22.25
CA SER A 441 22.78 -7.98 23.70
C SER A 441 22.74 -6.67 24.50
N LYS A 442 23.38 -5.60 24.00
CA LYS A 442 23.29 -4.25 24.58
C LYS A 442 22.00 -3.50 24.19
N ILE A 443 21.28 -3.99 23.17
CA ILE A 443 20.00 -3.41 22.72
C ILE A 443 18.87 -3.85 23.67
N ALA A 444 18.96 -5.07 24.23
CA ALA A 444 17.90 -5.68 25.02
C ALA A 444 17.99 -5.47 26.56
N SER A 445 19.09 -4.94 27.10
CA SER A 445 19.27 -4.83 28.56
C SER A 445 19.63 -3.42 29.04
N ASN A 446 18.75 -2.87 29.88
CA ASN A 446 18.99 -1.79 30.86
C ASN A 446 18.99 -0.31 30.41
N TRP A 447 18.05 0.08 29.54
CA TRP A 447 17.74 1.51 29.31
C TRP A 447 16.97 2.20 30.45
N ARG A 448 16.64 1.49 31.54
CA ARG A 448 15.83 2.02 32.65
C ARG A 448 16.63 2.69 33.78
N ASN A 449 17.95 2.83 33.68
CA ASN A 449 18.75 3.36 34.81
C ASN A 449 19.92 4.27 34.41
N SER A 450 19.67 5.26 33.55
CA SER A 450 20.66 6.28 33.14
C SER A 450 21.01 7.29 34.25
N SER A 451 20.30 7.27 35.39
CA SER A 451 20.48 8.23 36.49
C SER A 451 21.66 7.93 37.44
N ARG A 452 22.53 6.96 37.12
CA ARG A 452 23.70 6.59 37.96
C ARG A 452 25.08 6.82 37.33
N MET A 453 25.19 7.46 36.16
CA MET A 453 26.51 7.80 35.60
C MET A 453 27.05 9.08 36.24
N ASN A 454 27.95 8.93 37.22
CA ASN A 454 28.66 10.05 37.84
C ASN A 454 29.77 10.57 36.89
N ALA A 455 29.36 11.32 35.85
CA ALA A 455 30.25 11.90 34.84
C ALA A 455 31.27 12.90 35.45
N ALA A 456 30.98 13.47 36.61
CA ALA A 456 31.88 14.40 37.31
C ALA A 456 33.12 13.71 37.92
N GLY A 457 33.06 12.41 38.22
CA GLY A 457 34.17 11.68 38.87
C GLY A 457 35.28 11.21 37.93
N ARG A 458 35.06 11.23 36.61
CA ARG A 458 36.02 10.67 35.62
C ARG A 458 36.68 11.71 34.71
N LEU A 459 36.25 12.97 34.74
CA LEU A 459 36.88 14.09 34.02
C LEU A 459 38.21 14.59 34.64
N GLY A 460 38.71 13.88 35.66
CA GLY A 460 39.96 14.20 36.36
C GLY A 460 41.21 13.42 35.91
N ALA A 461 41.09 12.40 35.06
CA ALA A 461 42.21 11.50 34.77
C ALA A 461 43.05 11.85 33.54
N ASP A 462 42.48 12.40 32.46
CA ASP A 462 43.20 12.45 31.15
C ASP A 462 43.47 13.84 30.60
N ARG A 463 43.43 14.88 31.44
CA ARG A 463 43.86 16.23 31.04
C ARG A 463 45.36 16.45 31.16
N ARG A 464 46.23 15.55 30.65
CA ARG A 464 47.63 15.88 30.33
C ARG A 464 48.15 15.11 29.11
N THR A 465 48.50 15.91 28.09
CA THR A 465 49.48 15.71 27.01
C THR A 465 49.11 14.79 25.83
N MET A 466 48.74 15.40 24.71
CA MET A 466 49.58 15.36 23.49
C MET A 466 49.30 16.57 22.60
N ASP A 467 50.25 17.51 22.61
CA ASP A 467 50.39 18.61 21.66
C ASP A 467 51.09 18.05 20.41
N ILE A 468 50.41 18.05 19.25
CA ILE A 468 51.03 17.79 17.95
C ILE A 468 50.54 18.89 17.00
N ARG A 469 51.24 20.02 17.00
CA ARG A 469 51.23 20.96 15.88
C ARG A 469 52.53 20.80 15.10
N THR A 470 52.45 20.07 14.00
CA THR A 470 53.41 20.15 12.89
C THR A 470 52.66 20.66 11.67
N ALA A 471 52.73 21.98 11.45
CA ALA A 471 52.36 22.60 10.19
C ALA A 471 53.63 23.18 9.57
N SER A 472 54.06 22.56 8.48
CA SER A 472 55.01 23.13 7.52
C SER A 472 54.39 24.38 6.90
N SER A 473 55.10 25.51 6.96
CA SER A 473 54.75 26.70 6.18
C SER A 473 55.95 27.21 5.41
N LEU A 474 55.66 27.58 4.17
CA LEU A 474 56.55 28.01 3.11
C LEU A 474 57.34 29.27 3.49
N SER A 475 58.60 29.32 3.05
CA SER A 475 59.41 30.54 3.03
C SER A 475 58.97 31.48 1.89
N PRO A 476 58.92 32.80 2.14
CA PRO A 476 59.29 33.78 1.14
C PRO A 476 60.52 34.60 1.57
N ARG A 477 61.42 34.74 0.60
CA ARG A 477 62.69 35.46 0.60
C ARG A 477 62.50 36.99 0.73
N ARG A 478 63.29 37.66 1.59
CA ARG A 478 63.76 39.05 1.37
C ARG A 478 64.99 39.40 2.25
N LEU A 479 66.12 39.67 1.59
CA LEU A 479 67.29 40.45 2.07
C LEU A 479 66.93 41.97 2.08
N PRO A 480 67.74 42.94 2.59
CA PRO A 480 69.13 42.88 3.13
C PRO A 480 69.38 43.67 4.45
N GLN A 481 70.49 43.37 5.14
CA GLN A 481 71.60 44.29 5.44
C GLN A 481 72.85 43.48 5.76
#